data_AF-I4C0Z0-F1
#
_entry.id   AF-I4C0Z0-F1
#
_cell.length_a   1.000
_cell.length_b   1.000
_cell.length_c   1.000
_cell.angle_alpha   90.00
_cell.angle_beta   90.00
_cell.angle_gamma   90.00
#
_symmetry.space_group_name_H-M   'P 1'
#
loop_
_entity.id
_entity.type
_entity.pdbx_description
1 polymer ?
#
loop_
_entity_poly.entity_id
_entity_poly.type
_entity_poly.pdbx_seq_one_letter_code
_entity_poly.pdbx_strand_id
1 'polypeptide(L)'
;MKRIYAIWPAVLAFLLLLVPELVMAAGGKAEMLIVVADNRVVDWSVSKWWVNLYNTDPFMFGLWCTVFTAFLGVSLGFITDRIMSHTGLDLTSRKIVEH
;
A
#
# COMPACT_ATOMS: atom_id res chain seq x y z
N MET A 1 0.95 42.69 21.59
CA MET A 1 1.40 41.77 22.65
C MET A 1 0.61 40.44 22.71
N LYS A 2 -0.72 40.42 22.57
CA LYS A 2 -1.53 39.18 22.61
C LYS A 2 -1.17 38.10 21.56
N ARG A 3 -0.71 38.49 20.36
CA ARG A 3 -0.26 37.56 19.31
C ARG A 3 1.01 36.79 19.69
N ILE A 4 1.93 37.40 20.43
CA ILE A 4 3.19 36.75 20.86
C ILE A 4 2.91 35.63 21.87
N TYR A 5 1.97 35.85 22.80
CA TYR A 5 1.56 34.83 23.77
C TYR A 5 0.81 33.64 23.14
N ALA A 6 0.22 33.82 21.96
CA ALA A 6 -0.43 32.73 21.21
C ALA A 6 0.54 31.90 20.36
N ILE A 7 1.71 32.44 20.02
CA ILE A 7 2.72 31.75 19.20
C ILE A 7 3.50 30.72 20.03
N TRP A 8 3.81 31.03 21.28
CA TRP A 8 4.53 30.12 22.19
C TRP A 8 3.87 28.74 22.40
N PRO A 9 2.56 28.63 22.69
CA PRO A 9 1.92 27.32 22.82
C PRO A 9 1.86 26.58 21.48
N ALA A 10 1.75 27.29 20.35
CA ALA A 10 1.78 26.67 19.02
C ALA A 10 3.17 26.10 18.67
N VAL A 11 4.24 26.82 19.02
CA VAL A 11 5.62 26.33 18.88
C VAL A 11 5.86 25.14 19.80
N LEU A 12 5.36 25.17 21.04
CA LEU A 12 5.50 24.05 21.97
C LEU A 12 4.73 22.81 21.51
N ALA A 13 3.51 23.00 20.98
CA ALA A 13 2.73 21.92 20.39
C ALA A 13 3.43 21.33 19.15
N PHE A 14 4.02 22.18 18.30
CA PHE A 14 4.80 21.74 17.15
C PHE A 14 6.03 20.92 17.56
N LEU A 15 6.77 21.37 18.59
CA LEU A 15 7.92 20.63 19.12
C LEU A 15 7.51 19.29 19.73
N LEU A 16 6.36 19.23 20.42
CA LEU A 16 5.82 17.98 20.96
C LEU A 16 5.44 16.97 19.86
N LEU A 17 4.97 17.46 18.71
CA LEU A 17 4.66 16.61 17.55
C LEU A 17 5.92 16.02 16.88
N LEU A 18 7.09 16.61 17.09
CA LEU A 18 8.37 16.11 16.58
C LEU A 18 9.06 15.10 17.53
N VAL A 19 8.58 14.97 18.77
CA VAL A 19 9.14 14.02 19.76
C VAL A 19 9.11 12.56 19.26
N PRO A 20 8.04 12.05 18.61
CA PRO A 20 8.02 10.68 18.11
C PRO A 20 9.11 10.39 17.07
N GLU A 21 9.44 11.35 16.21
CA GLU A 21 10.51 11.18 15.21
C GLU A 21 11.88 11.05 15.88
N LEU A 22 12.14 11.86 16.93
CA LEU A 22 13.37 11.77 17.71
C LEU A 22 13.46 10.46 18.49
N VAL A 23 12.34 9.94 19.01
CA VAL A 23 12.28 8.64 19.69
C VAL A 23 12.51 7.49 18.71
N MET A 24 11.93 7.56 17.51
CA MET A 24 12.16 6.57 16.45
C MET A 24 13.60 6.60 15.93
N ALA A 25 14.23 7.78 15.90
CA ALA A 25 15.63 7.96 15.51
C ALA A 25 16.65 7.61 16.62
N ALA A 26 16.21 7.47 17.88
CA ALA A 26 17.05 7.10 19.01
C ALA A 26 17.32 5.58 19.11
N GLY A 27 16.67 4.78 18.26
CA GLY A 27 17.07 3.38 18.06
C GLY A 27 18.50 3.31 17.51
N GLY A 28 19.29 2.33 17.93
CA GLY A 28 20.61 2.09 17.35
C GLY A 28 20.56 1.95 15.82
N LYS A 29 21.70 2.14 15.13
CA LYS A 29 21.77 1.93 13.67
C LYS A 29 21.08 0.62 13.33
N ALA A 30 19.99 0.70 12.56
CA ALA A 30 19.25 -0.48 12.15
C ALA A 30 20.23 -1.45 11.49
N GLU A 31 20.46 -2.59 12.13
CA GLU A 31 21.22 -3.66 11.49
C GLU A 31 20.48 -4.05 10.21
N MET A 32 21.23 -4.34 9.15
CA MET A 32 20.64 -4.78 7.89
C MET A 32 19.90 -6.09 8.14
N LEU A 33 18.59 -5.99 8.32
CA LEU A 33 17.71 -7.11 8.52
C LEU A 33 17.50 -7.78 7.16
N ILE A 34 18.25 -8.85 6.91
CA ILE A 34 18.14 -9.62 5.68
C ILE A 34 16.87 -10.46 5.80
N VAL A 35 15.79 -9.98 5.17
CA VAL A 35 14.52 -10.71 5.13
C VAL A 35 14.62 -11.76 4.03
N VAL A 36 14.68 -13.02 4.44
CA VAL A 36 14.71 -14.19 3.54
C VAL A 36 13.43 -14.98 3.75
N ALA A 37 12.77 -15.34 2.66
CA ALA A 37 11.60 -16.19 2.70
C ALA A 37 12.00 -17.66 2.89
N ASP A 38 11.39 -18.35 3.86
CA ASP A 38 11.66 -19.77 4.12
C ASP A 38 11.05 -20.65 3.02
N ASN A 39 11.90 -21.38 2.29
CA ASN A 39 11.49 -22.28 1.20
C ASN A 39 11.38 -23.75 1.61
N ARG A 40 11.67 -24.08 2.87
CA ARG A 40 11.74 -25.47 3.37
C ARG A 40 10.36 -26.07 3.59
N VAL A 41 9.39 -25.23 3.92
CA VAL A 41 8.01 -25.62 4.27
C VAL A 41 7.07 -25.50 3.04
N VAL A 42 7.59 -25.01 1.90
CA VAL A 42 6.79 -24.77 0.70
C VAL A 42 6.87 -25.98 -0.24
N ASP A 43 5.79 -26.77 -0.23
CA ASP A 43 5.69 -27.99 -1.04
C ASP A 43 5.22 -27.72 -2.47
N TRP A 44 4.40 -26.69 -2.69
CA TRP A 44 3.86 -26.39 -4.01
C TRP A 44 4.90 -25.73 -4.91
N SER A 45 5.19 -26.34 -6.06
CA SER A 45 6.25 -25.93 -7.00
C SER A 45 6.14 -24.48 -7.46
N VAL A 46 4.93 -23.97 -7.66
CA VAL A 46 4.72 -22.58 -8.10
C VAL A 46 5.07 -21.60 -6.98
N SER A 47 4.54 -21.82 -5.76
CA SER A 47 4.89 -20.99 -4.59
C SER A 47 6.38 -21.06 -4.28
N LYS A 48 6.99 -22.24 -4.42
CA LYS A 48 8.43 -22.41 -4.19
C LYS A 48 9.26 -21.62 -5.19
N TRP A 49 8.82 -21.51 -6.44
CA TRP A 49 9.46 -20.67 -7.45
C TRP A 49 9.39 -19.18 -7.05
N TRP A 50 8.23 -18.69 -6.60
CA TRP A 50 8.09 -17.31 -6.14
C TRP A 50 8.96 -16.99 -4.91
N VAL A 51 9.00 -17.90 -3.95
CA VAL A 51 9.84 -17.78 -2.75
C VAL A 51 11.32 -17.76 -3.11
N ASN A 52 11.75 -18.64 -4.02
CA ASN A 52 13.12 -18.62 -4.51
C ASN A 52 13.42 -17.32 -5.27
N LEU A 53 12.50 -16.84 -6.12
CA LEU A 53 12.66 -15.59 -6.86
C LEU A 53 12.82 -14.39 -5.92
N TYR A 54 12.01 -14.31 -4.85
CA TYR A 54 12.14 -13.29 -3.81
C TYR A 54 13.53 -13.28 -3.18
N ASN A 55 14.11 -14.46 -2.94
CA ASN A 55 15.43 -14.60 -2.33
C ASN A 55 16.61 -14.36 -3.30
N THR A 56 16.45 -14.68 -4.58
CA THR A 56 17.55 -14.61 -5.57
C THR A 56 17.57 -13.34 -6.40
N ASP A 57 16.41 -12.81 -6.76
CA ASP A 57 16.26 -11.62 -7.63
C ASP A 57 15.03 -10.79 -7.20
N PRO A 58 15.19 -9.91 -6.20
CA PRO A 58 14.13 -9.04 -5.72
C PRO A 58 13.57 -8.08 -6.79
N PHE A 59 14.38 -7.73 -7.80
CA PHE A 59 13.94 -6.83 -8.87
C PHE A 59 12.94 -7.54 -9.78
N MET A 60 13.26 -8.76 -10.22
CA MET A 60 12.34 -9.58 -11.01
C MET A 60 11.07 -9.90 -10.22
N PHE A 61 11.20 -10.19 -8.91
CA PHE A 61 10.04 -10.37 -8.04
C PHE A 61 9.14 -9.12 -8.01
N GLY A 62 9.73 -7.93 -7.84
CA GLY A 62 8.99 -6.65 -7.86
C GLY A 62 8.28 -6.35 -9.18
N LEU A 63 8.90 -6.73 -10.31
CA LEU A 63 8.28 -6.60 -11.64
C LEU A 63 7.01 -7.45 -11.73
N TRP A 64 7.08 -8.70 -11.28
CA TRP A 64 5.91 -9.58 -11.25
C TRP A 64 4.82 -9.07 -10.32
N CYS A 65 5.18 -8.54 -9.13
CA CYS A 65 4.21 -7.90 -8.25
C CYS A 65 3.45 -6.78 -8.98
N THR A 66 4.17 -5.93 -9.72
CA THR A 66 3.55 -4.83 -10.49
C THR A 66 2.61 -5.35 -11.57
N VAL A 67 3.02 -6.38 -12.32
CA VAL A 67 2.18 -7.03 -13.34
C VAL A 67 0.91 -7.60 -12.72
N PHE A 68 1.02 -8.30 -11.58
CA PHE A 68 -0.15 -8.85 -10.88
C PHE A 68 -1.07 -7.76 -10.36
N THR A 69 -0.53 -6.68 -9.79
CA THR A 69 -1.36 -5.56 -9.33
C THR A 69 -2.17 -4.96 -10.47
N ALA A 70 -1.53 -4.69 -11.62
CA ALA A 70 -2.23 -4.16 -12.79
C ALA A 70 -3.28 -5.14 -13.31
N PHE A 71 -2.92 -6.43 -13.42
CA PHE A 71 -3.83 -7.48 -13.87
C PHE A 71 -5.05 -7.67 -12.95
N LEU A 72 -4.83 -7.73 -11.64
CA LEU A 72 -5.90 -7.85 -10.65
C LEU A 72 -6.80 -6.61 -10.64
N GLY A 73 -6.23 -5.41 -10.78
CA GLY A 73 -7.01 -4.17 -10.88
C GLY A 73 -7.95 -4.17 -12.10
N VAL A 74 -7.42 -4.50 -13.28
CA VAL A 74 -8.20 -4.55 -14.52
C VAL A 74 -9.26 -5.66 -14.48
N SER A 75 -8.89 -6.85 -14.01
CA SER A 75 -9.82 -7.98 -13.94
C SER A 75 -10.96 -7.71 -12.94
N LEU A 76 -10.66 -7.13 -11.77
CA LEU A 76 -11.69 -6.77 -10.80
C LEU A 76 -12.64 -5.71 -11.36
N GLY A 77 -12.12 -4.67 -12.01
CA GLY A 77 -12.93 -3.64 -12.67
C GLY A 77 -13.87 -4.26 -13.71
N PHE A 78 -13.34 -5.12 -14.59
CA PHE A 78 -14.14 -5.81 -15.60
C PHE A 78 -15.23 -6.70 -14.98
N ILE A 79 -14.92 -7.42 -13.89
CA ILE A 79 -15.91 -8.23 -13.16
C ILE A 79 -17.01 -7.34 -12.59
N THR A 80 -16.65 -6.21 -11.99
CA THR A 80 -17.62 -5.26 -11.44
C THR A 80 -18.53 -4.68 -12.53
N ASP A 81 -17.99 -4.25 -13.66
CA ASP A 81 -18.78 -3.78 -14.80
C ASP A 81 -19.75 -4.86 -15.31
N ARG A 82 -19.28 -6.11 -15.34
CA ARG A 82 -20.09 -7.27 -15.75
C ARG A 82 -21.19 -7.61 -14.75
N ILE A 83 -21.01 -7.32 -13.46
CA ILE A 83 -22.06 -7.47 -12.43
C ILE A 83 -23.06 -6.30 -12.51
N MET A 84 -22.58 -5.07 -12.67
CA MET A 84 -23.42 -3.88 -12.77
C MET A 84 -24.38 -3.93 -13.96
N SER A 85 -23.89 -4.40 -15.12
CA SER A 85 -24.72 -4.59 -16.32
C SER A 85 -25.84 -5.64 -16.16
N HIS A 86 -25.72 -6.57 -15.21
CA HIS A 86 -26.71 -7.64 -14.98
C HIS A 86 -27.66 -7.34 -13.81
N THR A 87 -27.31 -6.37 -12.96
CA THR A 87 -28.08 -6.02 -11.75
C THR A 87 -29.02 -4.83 -11.97
N GLY A 88 -29.01 -4.21 -13.16
CA GLY A 88 -29.89 -3.08 -13.49
C GLY A 88 -29.49 -1.76 -12.82
N LEU A 89 -28.31 -1.71 -12.18
CA LEU A 89 -27.67 -0.49 -11.68
C LEU A 89 -26.91 0.27 -12.77
N ASP A 90 -26.88 -0.27 -13.98
CA ASP A 90 -26.25 0.36 -15.13
C ASP A 90 -27.01 1.62 -15.57
N LEU A 91 -26.42 2.78 -15.27
CA LEU A 91 -26.96 4.09 -15.58
C LEU A 91 -26.82 4.45 -17.07
N THR A 92 -26.12 3.65 -17.86
CA THR A 92 -25.87 3.89 -19.30
C THR A 92 -27.16 4.05 -20.11
N SER A 93 -28.25 3.38 -19.70
CA SER A 93 -29.55 3.45 -20.39
C SER A 93 -30.55 4.45 -19.80
N ARG A 94 -30.23 5.10 -18.67
CA ARG A 94 -31.19 5.98 -17.99
C ARG A 94 -31.20 7.35 -18.64
N LYS A 95 -32.34 7.77 -19.19
CA LYS A 95 -32.56 9.20 -19.51
C LYS A 95 -32.34 10.00 -18.24
N ILE A 96 -31.31 10.85 -18.25
CA ILE A 96 -31.08 11.83 -17.20
C ILE A 96 -32.26 12.79 -17.26
N VAL A 97 -33.24 12.58 -16.38
CA VAL A 97 -34.34 13.53 -16.17
C VAL A 97 -33.77 14.63 -15.29
N GLU A 98 -32.91 15.47 -15.85
CA GLU A 98 -32.50 16.72 -15.20
C GLU A 98 -33.62 17.75 -15.38
N HIS A 99 -33.95 18.38 -14.26
CA HIS A 99 -34.83 19.53 -14.11
C HIS A 99 -33.95 20.72 -13.72
#